data_AF-A0A838RN79-F1
#
_entry.id   AF-A0A838RN79-F1
#
_cell.length_a   1.000
_cell.length_b   1.000
_cell.length_c   1.000
_cell.angle_alpha   90.00
_cell.angle_beta   90.00
_cell.angle_gamma   90.00
#
_symmetry.space_group_name_H-M   'P 1'
#
loop_
_entity.id
_entity.type
_entity.pdbx_description
1 polymer ?
#
loop_
_entity_poly.entity_id
_entity_poly.type
_entity_poly.pdbx_seq_one_letter_code
_entity_poly.pdbx_strand_id
1 'polypeptide(L)'
;MIRLELLRTKLQELISSEAEVVTTEEQIHAAHILIGSEEGTLEEAQQVLERLKAGEDFAAVAAEVSDDTSNAQSGGDLQWFGRSNMIEPFANAAFALTEPDQLSDIVETQFGWHIIKLIEGPEERPLPETAIQQARDNAFTEFLSNLKTTEAAVTRQWTVDDMPSDPFIDEIREPLPTVPVPPTATVDPAAPTTAPEATAPAEATEGTDE
;
A
#
# COMPACT_ATOMS: atom_id res chain seq x y z
N MET A 1 1.97 25.56 1.33
CA MET A 1 1.87 24.15 0.91
C MET A 1 3.23 23.43 0.96
N ILE A 2 4.28 23.96 0.32
CA ILE A 2 5.63 23.32 0.24
C ILE A 2 6.26 22.95 1.61
N ARG A 3 6.09 23.78 2.65
CA ARG A 3 6.66 23.51 3.99
C ARG A 3 6.11 22.24 4.65
N LEU A 4 4.85 21.91 4.40
CA LEU A 4 4.18 20.77 5.02
C LEU A 4 4.57 19.45 4.33
N GLU A 5 4.78 19.49 3.01
CA GLU A 5 5.35 18.37 2.27
C GLU A 5 6.79 18.09 2.70
N LEU A 6 7.64 19.12 2.81
CA LEU A 6 9.03 18.97 3.28
C LEU A 6 9.12 18.37 4.69
N LEU A 7 8.19 18.74 5.59
CA LEU A 7 8.14 18.20 6.94
C LEU A 7 7.74 16.72 6.94
N ARG A 8 6.76 16.35 6.11
CA ARG A 8 6.31 14.97 5.94
C ARG A 8 7.42 14.11 5.34
N THR A 9 8.11 14.58 4.31
CA THR A 9 9.23 13.87 3.69
C THR A 9 10.35 13.61 4.69
N LYS A 10 10.75 14.61 5.47
CA LYS A 10 11.79 14.44 6.50
C LYS A 10 11.38 13.50 7.62
N LEU A 11 10.12 13.55 8.05
CA LEU A 11 9.59 12.65 9.07
C LEU A 11 9.56 11.21 8.55
N GLN A 12 9.13 11.01 7.31
CA GLN A 12 9.13 9.72 6.65
C GLN A 12 10.55 9.16 6.49
N GLU A 13 11.51 9.99 6.08
CA GLU A 13 12.93 9.62 5.99
C GLU A 13 13.51 9.21 7.35
N LEU A 14 13.23 9.97 8.41
CA LEU A 14 13.68 9.67 9.77
C LEU A 14 13.09 8.35 10.27
N ILE A 15 11.78 8.15 10.13
CA ILE A 15 11.10 6.91 10.54
C ILE A 15 11.59 5.72 9.72
N SER A 16 11.80 5.90 8.41
CA SER A 16 12.34 4.84 7.55
C SER A 16 13.78 4.46 7.94
N SER A 17 14.57 5.44 8.37
CA SER A 17 15.93 5.20 8.85
C SER A 17 15.95 4.52 10.23
N GLU A 18 14.99 4.84 11.10
CA GLU A 18 14.88 4.28 12.44
C GLU A 18 14.22 2.90 12.45
N ALA A 19 13.32 2.64 11.50
CA ALA A 19 12.66 1.35 11.32
C ALA A 19 13.54 0.29 10.65
N GLU A 20 14.83 0.57 10.41
CA GLU A 20 15.77 -0.32 9.70
C GLU A 20 15.12 -0.99 8.50
N VAL A 21 14.52 -0.19 7.60
CA VAL A 21 13.82 -0.74 6.44
C VAL A 21 14.79 -1.62 5.67
N VAL A 22 14.48 -2.91 5.61
CA VAL A 22 15.28 -3.92 4.91
C VAL A 22 15.42 -3.48 3.46
N THR A 23 16.65 -3.23 3.03
CA THR A 23 16.97 -2.77 1.67
C THR A 23 17.50 -3.89 0.78
N THR A 24 17.85 -5.02 1.38
CA THR A 24 18.38 -6.20 0.71
C THR A 24 17.58 -7.42 1.13
N GLU A 25 17.30 -8.32 0.20
CA GLU A 25 16.69 -9.61 0.51
C GLU A 25 17.54 -10.74 -0.09
N GLU A 26 17.48 -11.92 0.53
CA GLU A 26 18.07 -13.13 -0.05
C GLU A 26 17.22 -13.55 -1.27
N GLN A 27 17.81 -13.48 -2.45
CA GLN A 27 17.16 -13.85 -3.71
C GLN A 27 17.90 -15.03 -4.34
N ILE A 28 17.17 -15.85 -5.08
CA ILE A 28 17.72 -16.98 -5.83
C ILE A 28 17.26 -16.90 -7.28
N HIS A 29 18.10 -17.30 -8.23
CA HIS A 29 17.73 -17.43 -9.64
C HIS A 29 17.52 -18.91 -9.95
N ALA A 30 16.27 -19.29 -10.22
CA ALA A 30 15.94 -20.66 -10.55
C ALA A 30 15.03 -20.74 -11.78
N ALA A 31 15.04 -21.90 -12.41
CA ALA A 31 14.04 -22.31 -13.39
C ALA A 31 13.17 -23.42 -12.82
N HIS A 32 11.94 -23.54 -13.30
CA HIS A 32 11.04 -24.62 -12.91
C HIS A 32 10.35 -25.27 -14.10
N ILE A 33 9.88 -26.49 -13.90
CA ILE A 33 8.99 -27.20 -14.81
C ILE A 33 7.76 -27.57 -14.00
N LEU A 34 6.59 -27.12 -14.46
CA LEU A 34 5.30 -27.48 -13.87
C LEU A 34 4.68 -28.61 -14.67
N ILE A 35 4.26 -29.67 -13.99
CA ILE A 35 3.63 -30.84 -14.59
C ILE A 35 2.32 -31.12 -13.86
N GLY A 36 1.25 -31.23 -14.62
CA GLY A 36 -0.04 -31.67 -14.13
C GLY A 36 -0.89 -30.59 -13.51
N SER A 37 -1.01 -29.43 -14.16
CA SER A 37 -1.92 -28.39 -13.67
C SER A 37 -3.40 -28.81 -13.71
N GLU A 38 -3.75 -29.81 -14.52
CA GLU A 38 -5.12 -30.32 -14.66
C GLU A 38 -5.25 -31.83 -14.43
N GLU A 39 -4.37 -32.67 -15.03
CA GLU A 39 -4.48 -34.15 -14.97
C GLU A 39 -3.14 -34.88 -14.74
N GLY A 40 -2.05 -34.15 -14.50
CA GLY A 40 -0.73 -34.78 -14.49
C GLY A 40 -0.46 -35.59 -13.23
N THR A 41 0.35 -36.62 -13.40
CA THR A 41 0.63 -37.64 -12.39
C THR A 41 2.05 -37.50 -11.85
N LEU A 42 2.27 -37.99 -10.63
CA LEU A 42 3.61 -38.11 -10.06
C LEU A 42 4.55 -38.93 -10.97
N GLU A 43 4.01 -39.88 -11.73
CA GLU A 43 4.75 -40.73 -12.67
C GLU A 43 5.32 -39.94 -13.86
N GLU A 44 4.59 -38.95 -14.36
CA GLU A 44 5.09 -38.04 -15.41
C GLU A 44 6.20 -37.15 -14.88
N ALA A 45 6.02 -36.59 -13.68
CA ALA A 45 7.07 -35.81 -13.02
C ALA A 45 8.34 -36.64 -12.76
N GLN A 46 8.20 -37.92 -12.41
CA GLN A 46 9.33 -38.84 -12.28
C GLN A 46 10.05 -39.07 -13.60
N GLN A 47 9.32 -39.31 -14.69
CA GLN A 47 9.92 -39.49 -16.02
C GLN A 47 10.69 -38.24 -16.47
N VAL A 48 10.15 -37.04 -16.22
CA VAL A 48 10.84 -35.79 -16.51
C VAL A 48 12.09 -35.64 -15.66
N LEU A 49 12.03 -35.94 -14.36
CA LEU A 49 13.20 -35.90 -13.49
C LEU A 49 14.30 -36.88 -13.95
N GLU A 50 13.92 -38.07 -14.42
CA GLU A 50 14.87 -39.04 -14.99
C GLU A 50 15.54 -38.53 -16.27
N ARG A 51 14.79 -37.90 -17.17
CA ARG A 51 15.32 -37.24 -18.38
C ARG A 51 16.35 -36.17 -18.02
N LEU A 52 16.04 -35.32 -17.05
CA LEU A 52 16.94 -34.27 -16.58
C LEU A 52 18.20 -34.85 -15.92
N LYS A 53 18.06 -35.91 -15.12
CA LYS A 53 19.19 -36.63 -14.52
C LYS A 53 20.06 -37.36 -15.56
N ALA A 54 19.50 -37.71 -16.72
CA ALA A 54 20.24 -38.26 -17.85
C ALA A 54 21.08 -37.20 -18.60
N GLY A 55 20.96 -35.92 -18.23
CA GLY A 55 21.72 -34.81 -18.80
C GLY A 55 21.01 -34.14 -19.99
N GLU A 56 19.70 -34.31 -20.13
CA GLU A 56 18.91 -33.56 -21.10
C GLU A 56 18.86 -32.07 -20.73
N ASP A 57 18.74 -31.20 -21.75
CA ASP A 57 18.69 -29.76 -21.53
C ASP A 57 17.38 -29.34 -20.84
N PHE A 58 17.50 -28.69 -19.68
CA PHE A 58 16.35 -28.30 -18.86
C PHE A 58 15.41 -27.36 -19.61
N ALA A 59 15.95 -26.42 -20.39
CA ALA A 59 15.13 -25.45 -21.11
C ALA A 59 14.33 -26.11 -22.24
N ALA A 60 14.94 -27.08 -22.95
CA ALA A 60 14.26 -27.88 -23.96
C ALA A 60 13.12 -28.71 -23.35
N VAL A 61 13.38 -29.38 -22.23
CA VAL A 61 12.35 -30.18 -21.54
C VAL A 61 11.24 -29.27 -21.02
N ALA A 62 11.56 -28.14 -20.41
CA ALA A 62 10.57 -27.15 -19.96
C ALA A 62 9.68 -26.65 -21.09
N ALA A 63 10.24 -26.37 -22.27
CA ALA A 63 9.47 -25.93 -23.43
C ALA A 63 8.55 -27.02 -24.00
N GLU A 64 8.89 -28.30 -23.78
CA GLU A 64 8.13 -29.45 -24.27
C GLU A 64 7.01 -29.86 -23.30
N VAL A 65 7.28 -29.90 -22.00
CA VAL A 65 6.41 -30.56 -21.01
C VAL A 65 5.84 -29.63 -19.93
N SER A 66 6.33 -28.39 -19.81
CA SER A 66 5.85 -27.50 -18.75
C SER A 66 4.45 -26.96 -19.07
N ASP A 67 3.52 -27.14 -18.14
CA ASP A 67 2.17 -26.56 -18.21
C ASP A 67 2.20 -25.03 -17.95
N ASP A 68 3.30 -24.50 -17.41
CA ASP A 68 3.46 -23.06 -17.18
C ASP A 68 3.81 -22.32 -18.47
N THR A 69 2.78 -21.94 -19.22
CA THR A 69 2.92 -21.21 -20.49
C THR A 69 3.62 -19.85 -20.37
N SER A 70 3.75 -19.28 -19.17
CA SER A 70 4.36 -17.95 -18.98
C SER A 70 5.89 -17.97 -19.14
N ASN A 71 6.53 -19.09 -18.79
CA ASN A 71 7.98 -19.25 -18.79
C ASN A 71 8.46 -20.51 -19.51
N ALA A 72 7.58 -21.44 -19.90
CA ALA A 72 7.95 -22.67 -20.62
C ALA A 72 8.86 -22.40 -21.84
N GLN A 73 8.51 -21.42 -22.67
CA GLN A 73 9.31 -21.08 -23.87
C GLN A 73 10.67 -20.44 -23.53
N SER A 74 10.80 -19.85 -22.34
CA SER A 74 12.06 -19.30 -21.82
C SER A 74 12.83 -20.33 -20.99
N GLY A 75 12.51 -21.63 -21.14
CA GLY A 75 13.16 -22.70 -20.41
C GLY A 75 12.74 -22.81 -18.94
N GLY A 76 11.58 -22.27 -18.58
CA GLY A 76 11.06 -22.29 -17.22
C GLY A 76 11.70 -21.26 -16.29
N ASP A 77 12.45 -20.29 -16.81
CA ASP A 77 13.19 -19.31 -16.03
C ASP A 77 12.27 -18.36 -15.25
N LEU A 78 12.43 -18.31 -13.91
CA LEU A 78 11.66 -17.46 -13.00
C LEU A 78 12.39 -16.16 -12.61
N GLN A 79 13.59 -15.94 -13.15
CA GLN A 79 14.49 -14.86 -12.76
C GLN A 79 14.83 -14.93 -11.26
N TRP A 80 15.32 -13.80 -10.72
CA TRP A 80 15.63 -13.66 -9.32
C TRP A 80 14.36 -13.44 -8.51
N PHE A 81 14.14 -14.27 -7.49
CA PHE A 81 13.03 -14.11 -6.57
C PHE A 81 13.46 -14.33 -5.12
N GLY A 82 12.86 -13.56 -4.21
CA GLY A 82 12.97 -13.79 -2.76
C GLY A 82 11.99 -14.85 -2.26
N ARG A 83 12.25 -15.40 -1.06
CA ARG A 83 11.44 -16.46 -0.43
C ARG A 83 9.96 -16.10 -0.30
N SER A 84 9.66 -14.83 -0.07
CA SER A 84 8.31 -14.29 0.13
C SER A 84 7.45 -14.26 -1.14
N ASN A 85 8.07 -14.34 -2.32
CA ASN A 85 7.38 -14.20 -3.60
C ASN A 85 6.80 -15.52 -4.12
N MET A 86 7.18 -16.64 -3.52
CA MET A 86 6.76 -17.98 -3.91
C MET A 86 5.98 -18.66 -2.79
N ILE A 87 5.18 -19.66 -3.14
CA ILE A 87 4.49 -20.49 -2.16
C ILE A 87 5.50 -21.28 -1.33
N GLU A 88 5.19 -21.45 -0.04
CA GLU A 88 6.09 -22.05 0.96
C GLU A 88 6.73 -23.39 0.54
N PRO A 89 6.00 -24.40 0.01
CA PRO A 89 6.64 -25.66 -0.41
C PRO A 89 7.65 -25.46 -1.55
N PHE A 90 7.35 -24.60 -2.51
CA PHE A 90 8.24 -24.28 -3.63
C PHE A 90 9.47 -23.51 -3.15
N ALA A 91 9.26 -22.46 -2.36
CA ALA A 91 10.35 -21.64 -1.83
C ALA A 91 11.30 -22.47 -0.97
N ASN A 92 10.78 -23.36 -0.12
CA ASN A 92 11.62 -24.20 0.73
C ASN A 92 12.50 -25.15 -0.09
N ALA A 93 11.96 -25.74 -1.17
CA ALA A 93 12.71 -26.61 -2.05
C ALA A 93 13.76 -25.83 -2.88
N ALA A 94 13.40 -24.68 -3.43
CA ALA A 94 14.32 -23.84 -4.21
C ALA A 94 15.51 -23.37 -3.37
N PHE A 95 15.25 -22.82 -2.17
CA PHE A 95 16.30 -22.33 -1.28
C PHE A 95 17.06 -23.44 -0.54
N ALA A 96 16.63 -24.69 -0.64
CA ALA A 96 17.42 -25.83 -0.16
C ALA A 96 18.52 -26.24 -1.15
N LEU A 97 18.45 -25.78 -2.41
CA LEU A 97 19.48 -25.98 -3.40
C LEU A 97 20.68 -25.08 -3.10
N THR A 98 21.87 -25.63 -3.21
CA THR A 98 23.12 -24.94 -2.83
C THR A 98 24.14 -24.88 -3.97
N GLU A 99 24.05 -25.79 -4.93
CA GLU A 99 24.98 -25.87 -6.05
C GLU A 99 24.34 -25.35 -7.34
N PRO A 100 25.06 -24.57 -8.17
CA PRO A 100 24.55 -24.17 -9.48
C PRO A 100 24.29 -25.41 -10.34
N ASP A 101 23.24 -25.34 -11.17
CA ASP A 101 22.70 -26.44 -11.98
C ASP A 101 22.12 -27.63 -11.18
N GLN A 102 22.03 -27.53 -9.85
CA GLN A 102 21.41 -28.57 -9.02
C GLN A 102 19.90 -28.66 -9.28
N LEU A 103 19.39 -29.88 -9.36
CA LEU A 103 17.96 -30.18 -9.47
C LEU A 103 17.37 -30.50 -8.08
N SER A 104 16.16 -30.01 -7.84
CA SER A 104 15.37 -30.41 -6.68
C SER A 104 14.73 -31.78 -6.87
N ASP A 105 14.25 -32.34 -5.77
CA ASP A 105 13.23 -33.38 -5.83
C ASP A 105 11.90 -32.80 -6.35
N ILE A 106 10.95 -33.69 -6.65
CA ILE A 106 9.62 -33.30 -7.10
C ILE A 106 8.88 -32.64 -5.94
N VAL A 107 8.43 -31.40 -6.14
CA VAL A 107 7.71 -30.59 -5.16
C VAL A 107 6.23 -30.60 -5.51
N GLU A 108 5.38 -31.04 -4.58
CA GLU A 108 3.92 -30.95 -4.75
C GLU A 108 3.41 -29.58 -4.32
N THR A 109 2.56 -28.98 -5.14
CA THR A 109 1.86 -27.75 -4.80
C THR A 109 0.41 -27.82 -5.26
N GLN A 110 -0.39 -26.82 -4.91
CA GLN A 110 -1.77 -26.69 -5.39
C GLN A 110 -1.88 -26.57 -6.92
N PHE A 111 -0.79 -26.24 -7.62
CA PHE A 111 -0.76 -26.11 -9.08
C PHE A 111 -0.30 -27.38 -9.79
N GLY A 112 0.12 -28.41 -9.05
CA GLY A 112 0.66 -29.66 -9.60
C GLY A 112 2.07 -29.96 -9.07
N TRP A 113 2.87 -30.62 -9.90
CA TRP A 113 4.21 -31.08 -9.55
C TRP A 113 5.27 -30.18 -10.16
N HIS A 114 6.21 -29.72 -9.34
CA HIS A 114 7.29 -28.83 -9.77
C HIS A 114 8.63 -29.52 -9.67
N ILE A 115 9.46 -29.32 -10.67
CA ILE A 115 10.89 -29.66 -10.64
C ILE A 115 11.65 -28.36 -10.78
N ILE A 116 12.57 -28.09 -9.84
CA ILE A 116 13.27 -26.81 -9.75
C ILE A 116 14.74 -27.06 -10.10
N LYS A 117 15.31 -26.15 -10.89
CA LYS A 117 16.74 -26.11 -11.19
C LYS A 117 17.32 -24.80 -10.68
N LEU A 118 18.38 -24.89 -9.88
CA LEU A 118 19.13 -23.73 -9.45
C LEU A 118 20.00 -23.23 -10.61
N ILE A 119 19.84 -21.97 -11.01
CA ILE A 119 20.71 -21.33 -12.03
C ILE A 119 21.84 -20.60 -11.31
N GLU A 120 21.49 -19.65 -10.43
CA GLU A 120 22.43 -18.92 -9.59
C GLU A 120 21.96 -18.92 -8.13
N GLY A 121 22.93 -19.14 -7.24
CA GLY A 121 22.71 -19.40 -5.82
C GLY A 121 22.10 -18.23 -5.06
N PRO A 122 21.70 -18.48 -3.79
CA PRO A 122 21.17 -17.44 -2.93
C PRO A 122 22.21 -16.32 -2.76
N GLU A 123 21.83 -15.11 -3.15
CA GLU A 123 22.63 -13.89 -3.04
C GLU A 123 21.80 -12.81 -2.34
N GLU A 124 22.41 -12.07 -1.42
CA GLU A 124 21.80 -10.85 -0.89
C GLU A 124 21.79 -9.78 -1.97
N ARG A 125 20.59 -9.47 -2.47
CA ARG A 125 20.41 -8.50 -3.54
C ARG A 125 19.58 -7.30 -3.08
N PRO A 126 19.88 -6.10 -3.61
CA PRO A 126 19.08 -4.94 -3.31
C PRO A 126 17.65 -5.15 -3.82
N LEU A 127 16.69 -4.83 -2.96
CA LEU A 127 15.29 -4.79 -3.34
C LEU A 127 15.06 -3.72 -4.41
N PRO A 128 14.07 -3.91 -5.31
CA PRO A 128 13.70 -2.85 -6.22
C PRO A 128 13.22 -1.62 -5.44
N GLU A 129 13.55 -0.42 -5.93
CA GLU A 129 13.20 0.85 -5.25
C GLU A 129 11.71 0.95 -4.91
N THR A 130 10.85 0.37 -5.75
CA THR A 130 9.40 0.29 -5.51
C THR A 130 9.05 -0.51 -4.25
N ALA A 131 9.70 -1.65 -4.02
CA ALA A 131 9.49 -2.46 -2.83
C ALA A 131 10.05 -1.76 -1.58
N ILE A 132 11.22 -1.13 -1.70
CA ILE A 132 11.79 -0.31 -0.61
C ILE A 132 10.83 0.82 -0.25
N GLN A 133 10.30 1.54 -1.25
CA GLN A 133 9.37 2.64 -1.01
C GLN A 133 8.06 2.17 -0.37
N GLN A 134 7.52 1.04 -0.82
CA GLN A 134 6.33 0.45 -0.21
C GLN A 134 6.58 0.02 1.24
N ALA A 135 7.74 -0.56 1.55
CA ALA A 135 8.13 -0.90 2.91
C ALA A 135 8.22 0.35 3.81
N ARG A 136 8.79 1.45 3.29
CA ARG A 136 8.82 2.76 3.98
C ARG A 136 7.40 3.29 4.26
N ASP A 137 6.52 3.24 3.27
CA ASP A 137 5.14 3.72 3.39
C ASP A 137 4.33 2.90 4.41
N ASN A 138 4.54 1.57 4.42
CA ASN A 138 3.93 0.66 5.40
C ASN A 138 4.42 0.96 6.82
N ALA A 139 5.74 1.08 7.02
CA ALA A 139 6.33 1.42 8.32
C ALA A 139 5.82 2.78 8.84
N PHE A 140 5.70 3.78 7.96
CA PHE A 140 5.13 5.07 8.32
C PHE A 140 3.65 4.98 8.72
N THR A 141 2.87 4.17 8.01
CA THR A 141 1.45 3.95 8.32
C THR A 141 1.26 3.27 9.67
N GLU A 142 2.10 2.26 9.96
CA GLU A 142 2.11 1.58 11.25
C GLU A 142 2.52 2.53 12.39
N PHE A 143 3.54 3.35 12.18
CA PHE A 143 3.92 4.40 13.12
C PHE A 143 2.76 5.36 13.42
N LEU A 144 2.06 5.83 12.39
CA LEU A 144 0.89 6.70 12.57
C LEU A 144 -0.26 5.98 13.29
N SER A 145 -0.47 4.70 13.02
CA SER A 145 -1.45 3.86 13.73
C SER A 145 -1.12 3.75 15.22
N ASN A 146 0.14 3.50 15.54
CA ASN A 146 0.64 3.43 16.90
C ASN A 146 0.51 4.78 17.61
N LEU A 147 0.86 5.89 16.95
CA LEU A 147 0.64 7.23 17.50
C LEU A 147 -0.83 7.48 17.80
N LYS A 148 -1.75 7.21 16.86
CA LYS A 148 -3.19 7.39 17.08
C LYS A 148 -3.73 6.52 18.22
N THR A 149 -3.21 5.31 18.35
CA THR A 149 -3.62 4.35 19.39
C THR A 149 -3.05 4.74 20.75
N THR A 150 -1.84 5.28 20.79
CA THR A 150 -1.16 5.77 22.01
C THR A 150 -1.68 7.16 22.43
N GLU A 151 -2.05 8.02 21.48
CA GLU A 151 -2.74 9.31 21.65
C GLU A 151 -4.26 9.18 21.78
N ALA A 152 -4.78 8.04 22.25
CA ALA A 152 -6.16 7.96 22.78
C ALA A 152 -6.43 8.94 23.96
N ALA A 153 -5.47 9.80 24.32
CA ALA A 153 -5.58 10.85 25.32
C ALA A 153 -5.32 12.27 24.80
N VAL A 154 -5.37 12.56 23.48
CA VAL A 154 -5.54 13.96 23.03
C VAL A 154 -7.01 14.30 23.11
N THR A 155 -7.48 14.58 24.33
CA THR A 155 -8.81 15.13 24.56
C THR A 155 -8.86 16.52 23.94
N ARG A 156 -9.37 16.64 22.71
CA ARG A 156 -9.77 17.93 22.15
C ARG A 156 -11.11 18.36 22.75
N GLN A 157 -11.21 18.39 24.07
CA GLN A 157 -12.34 19.04 24.73
C GLN A 157 -11.90 20.49 24.93
N TRP A 158 -12.32 21.34 24.01
CA TRP A 158 -12.31 22.77 24.30
C TRP A 158 -13.48 23.03 25.23
N THR A 159 -13.21 23.19 26.52
CA THR A 159 -14.24 23.54 27.49
C THR A 159 -14.35 25.05 27.62
N VAL A 160 -15.47 25.55 28.14
CA VAL A 160 -15.66 26.98 28.39
C VAL A 160 -14.59 27.54 29.34
N ASP A 161 -14.00 26.70 30.19
CA ASP A 161 -12.87 27.06 31.07
C ASP A 161 -11.53 27.22 30.32
N ASP A 162 -11.38 26.62 29.14
CA ASP A 162 -10.22 26.80 28.26
C ASP A 162 -10.36 28.03 27.34
N MET A 163 -11.51 28.72 27.40
CA MET A 163 -11.75 29.95 26.68
C MET A 163 -11.25 31.13 27.53
N PRO A 164 -10.31 31.96 27.03
CA PRO A 164 -9.94 33.17 27.74
C PRO A 164 -11.19 34.02 27.94
N SER A 165 -11.45 34.40 29.19
CA SER A 165 -12.66 35.14 29.58
C SER A 165 -12.69 36.58 29.06
N ASP A 166 -11.61 37.03 28.40
CA ASP A 166 -11.52 38.34 27.78
C ASP A 166 -11.37 38.21 26.25
N PRO A 167 -12.38 38.61 25.46
CA PRO A 167 -12.31 38.58 24.00
C PRO A 167 -11.49 39.74 23.40
N PHE A 168 -10.87 40.59 24.23
CA PHE A 168 -10.12 41.75 23.77
C PHE A 168 -8.62 41.57 24.00
N ILE A 169 -7.85 41.62 22.91
CA ILE A 169 -6.42 41.92 22.99
C ILE A 169 -6.34 43.38 23.44
N ASP A 170 -5.77 43.63 24.62
CA ASP A 170 -5.70 44.94 25.29
C ASP A 170 -4.89 46.02 24.52
N GLU A 171 -4.51 45.76 23.27
CA GLU A 171 -3.51 46.51 22.52
C GLU A 171 -3.94 46.86 21.08
N ILE A 172 -5.22 47.17 20.83
CA ILE A 172 -5.60 47.97 19.65
C ILE A 172 -6.78 48.91 19.96
N ARG A 173 -6.61 49.79 20.95
CA ARG A 173 -7.50 50.94 21.11
C ARG A 173 -6.92 52.15 20.37
N GLU A 174 -6.85 52.07 19.05
CA GLU A 174 -6.83 53.31 18.28
C GLU A 174 -8.21 53.97 18.37
N PRO A 175 -8.31 55.26 18.71
CA PRO A 175 -9.60 55.93 18.79
C PRO A 175 -10.27 55.91 17.41
N LEU A 176 -11.52 55.43 17.35
CA LEU A 176 -12.33 55.45 16.13
C LEU A 176 -12.33 56.88 15.54
N PRO A 177 -12.10 57.05 14.22
CA PRO A 177 -12.22 58.36 13.60
C PRO A 177 -13.65 58.88 13.79
N THR A 178 -13.78 60.11 14.28
CA THR A 178 -15.07 60.77 14.48
C THR A 178 -15.76 60.98 13.13
N VAL A 179 -16.80 60.21 12.85
CA VAL A 179 -17.71 60.50 11.74
C VAL A 179 -18.56 61.71 12.13
N PRO A 180 -18.59 62.80 11.35
CA PRO A 180 -19.50 63.91 11.62
C PRO A 180 -20.95 63.43 11.49
N VAL A 181 -21.72 63.59 12.56
CA VAL A 181 -23.16 63.29 12.58
C VAL A 181 -23.87 64.31 11.67
N PRO A 182 -24.66 63.89 10.66
CA PRO A 182 -25.47 64.82 9.89
C PRO A 182 -26.60 65.41 10.78
N PRO A 183 -27.01 66.68 10.56
CA PRO A 183 -28.02 67.32 11.39
C PRO A 183 -29.37 66.61 11.28
N THR A 184 -29.98 66.42 12.46
CA THR A 184 -31.30 65.86 12.70
C THR A 184 -32.36 66.48 11.80
N ALA A 185 -32.94 65.68 10.90
CA ALA A 185 -34.20 66.01 10.24
C ALA A 185 -35.36 65.68 11.20
N THR A 186 -36.07 66.72 11.59
CA THR A 186 -37.30 66.73 12.37
C THR A 186 -38.33 65.74 11.82
N VAL A 187 -38.84 64.86 12.70
CA VAL A 187 -40.03 64.05 12.44
C VAL A 187 -41.24 64.83 12.92
N ASP A 188 -42.20 65.09 12.02
CA ASP A 188 -43.58 65.46 12.36
C ASP A 188 -44.51 64.31 11.91
N PRO A 189 -45.54 63.91 12.71
CA PRO A 189 -46.18 62.61 12.60
C PRO A 189 -47.55 62.67 11.91
N ALA A 190 -47.83 61.72 11.01
CA ALA A 190 -49.21 61.35 10.66
C ALA A 190 -49.27 59.89 10.15
N ALA A 191 -49.89 59.06 10.99
CA ALA A 191 -50.43 57.72 10.77
C ALA A 191 -51.44 57.65 9.58
N PRO A 192 -52.06 56.49 9.24
CA PRO A 192 -51.64 55.06 9.36
C PRO A 192 -52.03 54.20 8.11
N THR A 193 -51.83 52.87 8.24
CA THR A 193 -52.65 51.78 7.61
C THR A 193 -52.34 51.52 6.13
N THR A 194 -51.86 50.35 5.69
CA THR A 194 -52.57 49.06 5.62
C THR A 194 -51.60 47.90 5.30
N ALA A 195 -51.79 46.74 5.95
CA ALA A 195 -51.47 45.41 5.39
C ALA A 195 -52.51 45.06 4.29
N PRO A 196 -52.35 44.06 3.37
CA PRO A 196 -52.16 42.65 3.75
C PRO A 196 -51.43 41.71 2.73
N GLU A 197 -51.27 40.47 3.19
CA GLU A 197 -51.41 39.16 2.51
C GLU A 197 -50.55 38.66 1.32
N ALA A 198 -50.00 37.47 1.60
CA ALA A 198 -50.05 36.21 0.84
C ALA A 198 -49.20 36.03 -0.44
N THR A 199 -48.39 34.97 -0.48
CA THR A 199 -48.76 33.66 -1.09
C THR A 199 -47.48 32.83 -1.34
N ALA A 200 -47.53 31.54 -0.98
CA ALA A 200 -46.57 30.46 -1.31
C ALA A 200 -46.59 30.12 -2.83
N PRO A 201 -45.73 29.23 -3.39
CA PRO A 201 -45.79 27.75 -3.24
C PRO A 201 -44.39 27.11 -3.00
N ALA A 202 -44.21 25.92 -2.40
CA ALA A 202 -44.44 24.53 -2.88
C ALA A 202 -43.59 24.18 -4.14
N GLU A 203 -42.91 23.04 -4.33
CA GLU A 203 -42.82 21.72 -3.69
C GLU A 203 -41.71 20.90 -4.40
N ALA A 204 -41.41 19.70 -3.86
CA ALA A 204 -40.73 18.53 -4.47
C ALA A 204 -39.18 18.52 -4.37
N THR A 205 -38.49 17.47 -3.90
CA THR A 205 -38.75 16.02 -3.98
C THR A 205 -38.05 15.27 -2.83
N GLU A 206 -38.74 14.37 -2.14
CA GLU A 206 -38.11 13.31 -1.34
C GLU A 206 -38.87 12.01 -1.56
N GLY A 207 -38.14 10.94 -1.87
CA GLY A 207 -38.68 9.61 -2.08
C GLY A 207 -37.55 8.67 -2.48
N THR A 208 -37.18 7.77 -1.57
CA THR A 208 -36.89 6.35 -1.83
C THR A 208 -36.80 5.66 -0.47
N ASP A 209 -37.81 4.86 -0.15
CA ASP A 209 -37.81 3.81 0.87
C ASP A 209 -38.09 2.51 0.10
N GLU A 210 -37.06 1.67 -0.04
CA GLU A 210 -37.03 0.20 0.04
C GLU A 210 -35.67 -0.35 -0.45
#